data_AF-R7MH94-F1
#
_entry.id   AF-R7MH94-F1
#
_cell.length_a   1.000
_cell.length_b   1.000
_cell.length_c   1.000
_cell.angle_alpha   90.00
_cell.angle_beta   90.00
_cell.angle_gamma   90.00
#
_symmetry.space_group_name_H-M   'P 1'
#
loop_
_entity.id
_entity.type
_entity.pdbx_description
1 polymer ?
#
loop_
_entity_poly.entity_id
_entity_poly.type
_entity_poly.pdbx_seq_one_letter_code
_entity_poly.pdbx_strand_id
1 'polypeptide(L)'
;MASIVDSLSEAFLDTFAPLKLVGFAIPVYFAIVSFMDGNLPMLYLWYGVISLLFLALLTQGIYNVRRSKREILSLNPWALAKDLVKTIVAVLPNAVVWFGAAYLIAQNVTIPVEVDWAQKVFTWVLFSIVFAIVMTSYLSFAKTMKVVQAYNYKVIFDSCVDVLIALFFYVLQLALVQVVLFGPVAYLYSFFRVPFTHWTFLFYSSIVAVVDLSITANYLAQIAYECIPGNNEEYDNNYDAPIDLIDEAAERMNGK
;
A
#
# COMPACT_ATOMS: atom_id res chain seq x y z
N MET A 1 -14.44 -10.63 -4.16
CA MET A 1 -13.03 -10.80 -4.57
C MET A 1 -12.66 -9.55 -5.32
N ALA A 2 -11.85 -8.72 -4.68
CA ALA A 2 -11.44 -7.42 -5.19
C ALA A 2 -11.03 -7.46 -6.67
N SER A 3 -11.58 -6.53 -7.45
CA SER A 3 -11.39 -6.44 -8.91
C SER A 3 -10.30 -5.45 -9.22
N ILE A 4 -9.23 -5.93 -9.86
CA ILE A 4 -8.11 -5.07 -10.26
C ILE A 4 -8.48 -4.11 -11.40
N VAL A 5 -9.48 -4.46 -12.22
CA VAL A 5 -9.98 -3.61 -13.30
C VAL A 5 -10.73 -2.40 -12.74
N ASP A 6 -11.53 -2.63 -11.70
CA ASP A 6 -12.24 -1.53 -11.01
C ASP A 6 -11.22 -0.65 -10.25
N SER A 7 -10.24 -1.28 -9.60
CA SER A 7 -9.15 -0.56 -8.92
C SER A 7 -8.31 0.31 -9.87
N LEU A 8 -8.07 -0.17 -11.09
CA LEU A 8 -7.39 0.57 -12.16
C LEU A 8 -8.24 1.74 -12.65
N SER A 9 -9.54 1.51 -12.88
CA SER A 9 -10.46 2.54 -13.35
C SER A 9 -10.60 3.68 -12.34
N GLU A 10 -10.75 3.34 -11.06
CA GLU A 10 -10.83 4.30 -9.96
C GLU A 10 -9.55 5.13 -9.79
N ALA A 11 -8.37 4.52 -9.99
CA ALA A 11 -7.09 5.23 -9.93
C ALA A 11 -6.98 6.36 -10.97
N PHE A 12 -7.60 6.19 -12.14
CA PHE A 12 -7.63 7.21 -13.20
C PHE A 12 -8.81 8.19 -13.09
N LEU A 13 -9.85 7.86 -12.32
CA LEU A 13 -11.03 8.71 -12.08
C LEU A 13 -10.85 9.66 -10.88
N ASP A 14 -9.72 9.60 -10.17
CA ASP A 14 -9.39 10.52 -9.07
C ASP A 14 -9.32 11.98 -9.56
N THR A 15 -9.75 12.90 -8.71
CA THR A 15 -9.70 14.34 -8.96
C THR A 15 -8.25 14.78 -9.15
N PHE A 16 -7.94 15.47 -10.25
CA PHE A 16 -6.56 15.84 -10.63
C PHE A 16 -5.59 14.66 -10.75
N ALA A 17 -6.08 13.43 -11.04
CA ALA A 17 -5.24 12.23 -11.15
C ALA A 17 -3.97 12.43 -11.99
N PRO A 18 -4.00 13.03 -13.20
CA PRO A 18 -2.78 13.20 -13.99
C PRO A 18 -1.73 14.07 -13.29
N LEU A 19 -2.14 15.14 -12.61
CA LEU A 19 -1.23 16.05 -11.89
C LEU A 19 -0.63 15.36 -10.66
N LYS A 20 -1.44 14.61 -9.91
CA LYS A 20 -1.00 13.84 -8.74
C LYS A 20 0.00 12.76 -9.14
N LEU A 21 -0.31 11.99 -10.19
CA LEU A 21 0.55 10.93 -10.72
C LEU A 21 1.91 11.50 -11.18
N VAL A 22 1.90 12.58 -11.94
CA VAL A 22 3.12 13.26 -12.40
C VAL A 22 3.93 13.82 -11.23
N GLY A 23 3.26 14.49 -10.28
CA GLY A 23 3.93 15.11 -9.12
C GLY A 23 4.62 14.07 -8.22
N PHE A 24 3.92 12.98 -7.90
CA PHE A 24 4.48 11.91 -7.07
C PHE A 24 5.47 11.00 -7.80
N ALA A 25 5.53 11.05 -9.14
CA ALA A 25 6.54 10.34 -9.92
C ALA A 25 7.92 11.01 -9.86
N ILE A 26 8.00 12.31 -9.51
CA ILE A 26 9.27 13.06 -9.51
C ILE A 26 10.31 12.45 -8.54
N PRO A 27 9.99 12.16 -7.26
CA PRO A 27 10.94 11.51 -6.36
C PRO A 27 11.39 10.14 -6.85
N VAL A 28 10.47 9.36 -7.44
CA VAL A 28 10.74 8.03 -7.99
C VAL A 28 11.72 8.11 -9.16
N TYR A 29 11.54 9.08 -10.05
CA TYR A 29 12.45 9.33 -11.17
C TYR A 29 13.86 9.64 -10.67
N PHE A 30 14.01 10.51 -9.66
CA PHE A 30 15.32 10.82 -9.12
C PHE A 30 15.99 9.63 -8.41
N ALA A 31 15.22 8.73 -7.79
CA ALA A 31 15.77 7.47 -7.27
C ALA A 31 16.33 6.59 -8.38
N ILE A 32 15.59 6.42 -9.47
CA ILE A 32 16.02 5.61 -10.63
C ILE A 32 17.28 6.20 -11.27
N VAL A 33 17.31 7.52 -11.49
CA VAL A 33 18.50 8.20 -12.03
C VAL A 33 19.69 8.05 -11.09
N SER A 34 19.50 8.24 -9.78
CA SER A 34 20.59 8.07 -8.80
C SER A 34 21.14 6.65 -8.78
N PHE A 35 20.29 5.64 -8.98
CA PHE A 35 20.72 4.25 -9.12
C PHE A 35 21.54 4.03 -10.40
N MET A 36 21.09 4.57 -11.53
CA MET A 36 21.79 4.46 -12.82
C MET A 36 23.15 5.17 -12.81
N ASP A 37 23.25 6.29 -12.11
CA ASP A 37 24.49 7.05 -11.95
C ASP A 37 25.43 6.45 -10.90
N GLY A 38 25.01 5.40 -10.19
CA GLY A 38 25.78 4.77 -9.11
C GLY A 38 25.92 5.64 -7.85
N ASN A 39 25.11 6.69 -7.71
CA ASN A 39 25.13 7.60 -6.57
C ASN A 39 24.34 7.03 -5.39
N LEU A 40 24.97 6.10 -4.66
CA LEU A 40 24.37 5.42 -3.50
C LEU A 40 23.85 6.38 -2.41
N PRO A 41 24.57 7.45 -2.01
CA PRO A 41 24.04 8.39 -1.02
C PRO A 41 22.71 9.03 -1.44
N MET A 42 22.61 9.48 -2.69
CA MET A 42 21.40 10.10 -3.22
C MET A 42 20.27 9.08 -3.37
N LEU A 43 20.60 7.85 -3.80
CA LEU A 43 19.66 6.75 -3.87
C LEU A 43 19.03 6.45 -2.51
N TYR A 44 19.83 6.34 -1.44
CA TYR A 44 19.31 6.07 -0.10
C TYR A 44 18.41 7.20 0.42
N LEU A 45 18.77 8.45 0.13
CA LEU A 45 17.93 9.60 0.46
C LEU A 45 16.56 9.50 -0.23
N TRP A 46 16.55 9.32 -1.55
CA TRP A 46 15.29 9.22 -2.29
C TRP A 46 14.49 8.00 -1.91
N TYR A 47 15.14 6.86 -1.63
CA TYR A 47 14.47 5.66 -1.15
C TYR A 47 13.75 5.91 0.18
N GLY A 48 14.37 6.62 1.12
CA GLY A 48 13.74 7.03 2.38
C GLY A 48 12.54 7.95 2.15
N VAL A 49 12.68 8.97 1.29
CA VAL A 49 11.59 9.90 0.94
C VAL A 49 10.42 9.15 0.31
N ILE A 50 10.67 8.30 -0.68
CA ILE A 50 9.64 7.51 -1.37
C ILE A 50 8.95 6.57 -0.39
N SER A 51 9.69 5.87 0.46
CA SER A 51 9.12 4.90 1.41
C SER A 51 8.14 5.58 2.37
N LEU A 52 8.51 6.74 2.92
CA LEU A 52 7.63 7.51 3.82
C LEU A 52 6.43 8.10 3.07
N LEU A 53 6.65 8.66 1.88
CA LEU A 53 5.61 9.24 1.06
C LEU A 53 4.59 8.18 0.61
N PHE A 54 5.06 7.03 0.12
CA PHE A 54 4.20 5.96 -0.35
C PHE A 54 3.43 5.31 0.80
N LEU A 55 4.04 5.16 1.98
CA LEU A 55 3.32 4.68 3.16
C LEU A 55 2.18 5.64 3.57
N ALA A 56 2.44 6.96 3.55
CA ALA A 56 1.44 7.97 3.85
C ALA A 56 0.29 7.95 2.82
N LEU A 57 0.63 7.97 1.53
CA LEU A 57 -0.31 7.95 0.42
C LEU A 57 -1.12 6.64 0.39
N LEU A 58 -0.50 5.49 0.66
CA LEU A 58 -1.19 4.20 0.73
C LEU A 58 -2.22 4.18 1.86
N THR A 59 -1.82 4.64 3.05
CA THR A 59 -2.70 4.68 4.22
C THR A 59 -3.90 5.59 3.96
N GLN A 60 -3.64 6.79 3.46
CA GLN A 60 -4.68 7.76 3.17
C GLN A 60 -5.57 7.32 2.01
N GLY A 61 -4.99 6.69 0.99
CA GLY A 61 -5.70 6.09 -0.13
C GLY A 61 -6.68 5.03 0.35
N ILE A 62 -6.24 4.07 1.18
CA ILE A 62 -7.13 3.05 1.76
C ILE A 62 -8.28 3.70 2.52
N TYR A 63 -8.00 4.68 3.37
CA TYR A 63 -9.02 5.37 4.15
C TYR A 63 -10.02 6.15 3.29
N ASN A 64 -9.54 6.86 2.28
CA ASN A 64 -10.38 7.66 1.39
C ASN A 64 -11.29 6.79 0.53
N VAL A 65 -10.78 5.67 0.01
CA VAL A 65 -11.54 4.69 -0.77
C VAL A 65 -12.63 4.05 0.10
N ARG A 66 -12.32 3.69 1.35
CA ARG A 66 -13.30 3.19 2.32
C ARG A 66 -14.43 4.17 2.61
N ARG A 67 -14.17 5.48 2.55
CA ARG A 67 -15.17 6.53 2.74
C ARG A 67 -15.79 7.04 1.44
N SER A 68 -15.55 6.37 0.31
CA SER A 68 -16.06 6.78 -1.00
C SER A 68 -15.73 8.23 -1.36
N LYS A 69 -14.58 8.74 -0.90
CA LYS A 69 -14.12 10.08 -1.25
C LYS A 69 -13.67 10.11 -2.70
N ARG A 70 -13.95 11.23 -3.38
CA ARG A 70 -13.49 11.47 -4.78
C ARG A 70 -11.99 11.70 -4.92
N GLU A 71 -11.30 11.91 -3.80
CA GLU A 71 -9.85 12.07 -3.76
C GLU A 71 -9.22 10.82 -3.16
N ILE A 72 -8.51 10.03 -3.99
CA ILE A 72 -7.81 8.84 -3.52
C ILE A 72 -6.45 9.27 -2.95
N LEU A 73 -5.63 9.94 -3.78
CA LEU A 73 -4.35 10.49 -3.38
C LEU A 73 -4.52 11.93 -2.88
N SER A 74 -4.10 12.24 -1.66
CA SER A 74 -4.17 13.61 -1.15
C SER A 74 -2.96 14.44 -1.59
N LEU A 75 -3.22 15.72 -1.87
CA LEU A 75 -2.17 16.72 -2.10
C LEU A 75 -1.84 17.51 -0.82
N ASN A 76 -2.50 17.25 0.31
CA ASN A 76 -2.30 18.01 1.54
C ASN A 76 -1.11 17.44 2.34
N PRO A 77 0.05 18.14 2.37
CA PRO A 77 1.26 17.62 3.02
C PRO A 77 1.11 17.51 4.55
N TRP A 78 0.28 18.35 5.18
CA TRP A 78 0.06 18.30 6.63
C TRP A 78 -0.81 17.11 7.01
N ALA A 79 -1.85 16.81 6.21
CA ALA A 79 -2.66 15.61 6.39
C ALA A 79 -1.80 14.35 6.22
N LEU A 80 -1.00 14.29 5.15
CA LEU A 80 -0.07 13.19 4.90
C LEU A 80 0.92 12.97 6.05
N ALA A 81 1.53 14.04 6.58
CA ALA A 81 2.47 13.93 7.69
C ALA A 81 1.80 13.42 8.97
N LYS A 82 0.61 13.93 9.29
CA LYS A 82 -0.17 13.47 10.46
C LYS A 82 -0.56 12.00 10.34
N ASP A 83 -1.02 11.61 9.16
CA ASP A 83 -1.44 10.24 8.89
C ASP A 83 -0.25 9.28 8.89
N LEU A 84 0.89 9.69 8.33
CA LEU A 84 2.16 8.95 8.42
C LEU A 84 2.56 8.68 9.87
N VAL A 85 2.54 9.69 10.74
CA VAL A 85 2.90 9.53 12.16
C VAL A 85 1.97 8.52 12.83
N LYS A 86 0.66 8.60 12.57
CA LYS A 86 -0.30 7.61 13.10
C LYS A 86 -0.02 6.21 12.57
N THR A 87 0.29 6.06 11.28
CA THR A 87 0.64 4.77 10.68
C THR A 87 1.88 4.17 11.34
N ILE A 88 2.92 4.97 11.54
CA ILE A 88 4.16 4.51 12.18
C ILE A 88 3.85 4.04 13.61
N VAL A 89 3.11 4.82 14.40
CA VAL A 89 2.74 4.46 15.78
C VAL A 89 1.86 3.21 15.84
N ALA A 90 1.00 2.99 14.85
CA ALA A 90 0.12 1.82 14.79
C ALA A 90 0.84 0.54 14.35
N VAL A 91 1.69 0.63 13.31
CA VAL A 91 2.25 -0.55 12.63
C VAL A 91 3.63 -0.91 13.14
N LEU A 92 4.49 0.07 13.42
CA LEU A 92 5.90 -0.19 13.75
C LEU A 92 6.06 -1.09 14.98
N PRO A 93 5.34 -0.89 16.11
CA PRO A 93 5.47 -1.76 17.27
C PRO A 93 5.06 -3.20 16.97
N ASN A 94 3.94 -3.39 16.25
CA ASN A 94 3.49 -4.71 15.83
C ASN A 94 4.49 -5.39 14.90
N ALA A 95 5.01 -4.66 13.91
CA ALA A 95 6.03 -5.17 12.99
C ALA A 95 7.28 -5.63 13.74
N VAL A 96 7.81 -4.82 14.67
CA VAL A 96 9.00 -5.16 15.45
C VAL A 96 8.79 -6.43 16.28
N VAL A 97 7.65 -6.55 16.97
CA VAL A 97 7.35 -7.73 17.80
C VAL A 97 7.22 -8.98 16.94
N TRP A 98 6.41 -8.94 15.88
CA TRP A 98 6.11 -10.12 15.07
C TRP A 98 7.28 -10.57 14.20
N PHE A 99 7.98 -9.64 13.54
CA PHE A 99 9.19 -9.99 12.78
C PHE A 99 10.34 -10.41 13.70
N GLY A 100 10.46 -9.80 14.89
CA GLY A 100 11.42 -10.23 15.91
C GLY A 100 11.17 -11.67 16.35
N ALA A 101 9.91 -12.03 16.64
CA ALA A 101 9.53 -13.39 16.97
C ALA A 101 9.82 -14.37 15.82
N ALA A 102 9.48 -14.00 14.58
CA ALA A 102 9.76 -14.81 13.38
C ALA A 102 11.25 -15.09 13.22
N TYR A 103 12.10 -14.07 13.40
CA TYR A 103 13.55 -14.19 13.31
C TYR A 103 14.10 -15.16 14.37
N LEU A 104 13.64 -15.03 15.62
CA LEU A 104 14.06 -15.92 16.70
C LEU A 104 13.61 -17.37 16.45
N ILE A 105 12.39 -17.59 15.95
CA ILE A 105 11.91 -18.94 15.61
C ILE A 105 12.75 -19.53 14.46
N ALA A 106 13.00 -18.75 13.41
CA ALA A 106 13.77 -19.22 12.24
C ALA A 106 15.21 -19.62 12.61
N GLN A 107 15.81 -18.98 13.61
CA GLN A 107 17.17 -19.32 14.08
C GLN A 107 17.21 -20.52 15.02
N ASN A 108 16.18 -20.70 15.86
CA ASN A 108 16.19 -21.70 16.92
C ASN A 108 15.48 -23.01 16.55
N VAL A 109 14.65 -23.02 15.49
CA VAL A 109 13.93 -24.21 15.02
C VAL A 109 14.62 -24.78 13.79
N THR A 110 15.20 -25.97 13.93
CA THR A 110 15.76 -26.75 12.82
C THR A 110 14.81 -27.86 12.41
N ILE A 111 14.48 -27.94 11.13
CA ILE A 111 13.66 -29.04 10.61
C ILE A 111 14.53 -30.30 10.49
N PRO A 112 14.11 -31.45 11.06
CA PRO A 112 14.89 -32.68 11.09
C PRO A 112 14.93 -33.44 9.74
N VAL A 113 14.64 -32.76 8.63
CA VAL A 113 14.61 -33.32 7.28
C VAL A 113 15.91 -32.95 6.58
N GLU A 114 16.66 -33.94 6.10
CA GLU A 114 17.97 -33.79 5.43
C GLU A 114 17.89 -33.20 4.01
N VAL A 115 16.91 -32.33 3.75
CA VAL A 115 16.67 -31.77 2.43
C VAL A 115 16.90 -30.26 2.49
N ASP A 116 17.87 -29.78 1.69
CA ASP A 116 18.36 -28.40 1.69
C ASP A 116 17.30 -27.31 1.52
N TRP A 117 16.15 -27.65 0.91
CA TRP A 117 15.05 -26.71 0.72
C TRP A 117 14.04 -26.70 1.87
N ALA A 118 14.02 -27.71 2.75
CA ALA A 118 13.01 -27.83 3.80
C ALA A 118 13.08 -26.67 4.80
N GLN A 119 14.28 -26.33 5.29
CA GLN A 119 14.49 -25.21 6.20
C GLN A 119 14.17 -23.86 5.55
N LYS A 120 14.49 -23.71 4.25
CA LYS A 120 14.18 -22.50 3.49
C LYS A 120 12.67 -22.32 3.37
N VAL A 121 11.95 -23.35 2.95
CA VAL A 121 10.48 -23.32 2.81
C VAL A 121 9.82 -22.98 4.14
N PHE A 122 10.26 -23.58 5.25
CA PHE A 122 9.76 -23.23 6.58
C PHE A 122 9.95 -21.76 6.92
N THR A 123 11.13 -21.21 6.65
CA THR A 123 11.43 -19.80 6.87
C THR A 123 10.49 -18.93 6.02
N TRP A 124 10.32 -19.23 4.74
CA TRP A 124 9.40 -18.49 3.86
C TRP A 124 7.96 -18.52 4.39
N VAL A 125 7.45 -19.69 4.77
CA VAL A 125 6.09 -19.86 5.30
C VAL A 125 5.91 -19.06 6.60
N LEU A 126 6.87 -19.15 7.52
CA LEU A 126 6.85 -18.41 8.79
C LEU A 126 6.76 -16.89 8.57
N PHE A 127 7.63 -16.36 7.71
CA PHE A 127 7.63 -14.93 7.39
C PHE A 127 6.39 -14.49 6.62
N SER A 128 5.79 -15.35 5.77
CA SER A 128 4.52 -15.06 5.11
C SER A 128 3.35 -14.94 6.09
N ILE A 129 3.27 -15.83 7.09
CA ILE A 129 2.24 -15.77 8.14
C ILE A 129 2.41 -14.50 8.98
N VAL A 130 3.64 -14.20 9.40
CA VAL A 130 3.97 -13.00 10.18
C VAL A 130 3.67 -11.73 9.39
N PHE A 131 4.00 -11.70 8.10
CA PHE A 131 3.64 -10.60 7.21
C PHE A 131 2.13 -10.41 7.14
N ALA A 132 1.34 -11.50 7.05
CA ALA A 132 -0.11 -11.41 7.06
C ALA A 132 -0.66 -10.79 8.36
N ILE A 133 -0.13 -11.17 9.52
CA ILE A 133 -0.53 -10.60 10.82
C ILE A 133 -0.28 -9.08 10.84
N VAL A 134 0.91 -8.65 10.41
CA VAL A 134 1.27 -7.22 10.35
C VAL A 134 0.42 -6.48 9.33
N MET A 135 0.16 -7.07 8.17
CA MET A 135 -0.73 -6.49 7.15
C MET A 135 -2.17 -6.37 7.63
N THR A 136 -2.73 -7.37 8.31
CA THR A 136 -4.08 -7.30 8.87
C THR A 136 -4.18 -6.24 9.97
N SER A 137 -3.14 -6.11 10.81
CA SER A 137 -3.02 -5.00 11.78
C SER A 137 -3.02 -3.64 11.06
N TYR A 138 -2.21 -3.49 10.01
CA TYR A 138 -2.15 -2.28 9.20
C TYR A 138 -3.51 -1.95 8.56
N LEU A 139 -4.19 -2.93 7.95
CA LEU A 139 -5.48 -2.71 7.29
C LEU A 139 -6.59 -2.38 8.30
N SER A 140 -6.58 -3.01 9.48
CA SER A 140 -7.51 -2.70 10.58
C SER A 140 -7.36 -1.25 11.07
N PHE A 141 -6.12 -0.75 11.09
CA PHE A 141 -5.83 0.65 11.32
C PHE A 141 -6.26 1.53 10.15
N ALA A 142 -5.77 1.27 8.93
CA ALA A 142 -5.94 2.12 7.75
C ALA A 142 -7.42 2.32 7.39
N LYS A 143 -8.28 1.31 7.62
CA LYS A 143 -9.73 1.45 7.38
C LYS A 143 -10.44 2.41 8.35
N THR A 144 -9.89 2.64 9.54
CA THR A 144 -10.53 3.47 10.59
C THR A 144 -9.73 4.70 11.00
N MET A 145 -8.44 4.75 10.67
CA MET A 145 -7.46 5.72 11.18
C MET A 145 -7.39 5.81 12.71
N LYS A 146 -7.86 4.76 13.42
CA LYS A 146 -7.83 4.62 14.88
C LYS A 146 -6.71 3.66 15.28
N VAL A 147 -5.69 4.16 15.99
CA VAL A 147 -4.50 3.37 16.41
C VAL A 147 -4.89 2.12 17.22
N VAL A 148 -5.94 2.21 18.05
CA VAL A 148 -6.42 1.08 18.88
C VAL A 148 -6.82 -0.13 18.03
N GLN A 149 -7.36 0.09 16.82
CA GLN A 149 -7.77 -1.01 15.94
C GLN A 149 -6.58 -1.81 15.39
N ALA A 150 -5.38 -1.22 15.35
CA ALA A 150 -4.16 -1.93 14.98
C ALA A 150 -3.77 -3.03 15.97
N TYR A 151 -4.31 -2.98 17.19
CA TYR A 151 -3.98 -3.88 18.31
C TYR A 151 -5.15 -4.79 18.70
N ASN A 152 -6.19 -4.86 17.88
CA ASN A 152 -7.30 -5.78 18.11
C ASN A 152 -6.92 -7.20 17.66
N TYR A 153 -6.15 -7.90 18.49
CA TYR A 153 -5.60 -9.22 18.14
C TYR A 153 -6.66 -10.27 17.83
N LYS A 154 -7.86 -10.18 18.42
CA LYS A 154 -8.97 -11.07 18.08
C LYS A 154 -9.30 -10.98 16.60
N VAL A 155 -9.58 -9.76 16.11
CA VAL A 155 -9.88 -9.51 14.69
C VAL A 155 -8.70 -9.86 13.80
N ILE A 156 -7.47 -9.57 14.25
CA ILE A 156 -6.26 -9.85 13.46
C ILE A 156 -6.11 -11.36 13.23
N PHE A 157 -6.24 -12.19 14.25
CA PHE A 157 -6.07 -13.65 14.10
C PHE A 157 -7.24 -14.31 13.38
N ASP A 158 -8.46 -13.78 13.54
CA ASP A 158 -9.63 -14.29 12.81
C ASP A 158 -9.50 -14.02 11.30
N SER A 159 -8.88 -12.90 10.89
CA SER A 159 -8.83 -12.44 9.49
C SER A 159 -7.47 -12.62 8.79
N CYS A 160 -6.39 -12.95 9.49
CA CYS A 160 -5.05 -12.93 8.90
C CYS A 160 -4.88 -13.92 7.74
N VAL A 161 -5.53 -15.08 7.80
CA VAL A 161 -5.45 -16.10 6.74
C VAL A 161 -6.16 -15.62 5.48
N ASP A 162 -7.34 -15.00 5.62
CA ASP A 162 -8.10 -14.47 4.48
C ASP A 162 -7.34 -13.33 3.79
N VAL A 163 -6.74 -12.43 4.59
CA VAL A 163 -5.88 -11.35 4.08
C VAL A 163 -4.66 -11.93 3.35
N LEU A 164 -4.02 -12.98 3.88
CA LEU A 164 -2.88 -13.64 3.23
C LEU A 164 -3.27 -14.21 1.86
N ILE A 165 -4.38 -14.94 1.79
CA ILE A 165 -4.88 -15.54 0.55
C ILE A 165 -5.18 -14.43 -0.47
N ALA A 166 -5.87 -13.36 -0.06
CA ALA A 166 -6.18 -12.23 -0.92
C ALA A 166 -4.91 -11.54 -1.46
N LEU A 167 -3.88 -11.36 -0.63
CA LEU A 167 -2.59 -10.80 -1.05
C LEU A 167 -1.84 -11.70 -2.04
N PHE A 168 -1.94 -13.02 -1.94
CA PHE A 168 -1.36 -13.92 -2.95
C PHE A 168 -2.03 -13.75 -4.32
N PHE A 169 -3.36 -13.66 -4.36
CA PHE A 169 -4.07 -13.39 -5.61
C PHE A 169 -3.77 -11.99 -6.16
N TYR A 170 -3.66 -11.00 -5.27
CA TYR A 170 -3.28 -9.64 -5.64
C TYR A 170 -1.96 -9.58 -6.39
N VAL A 171 -0.92 -10.26 -5.91
CA VAL A 171 0.42 -10.25 -6.55
C VAL A 171 0.33 -10.77 -7.99
N LEU A 172 -0.47 -11.81 -8.24
CA LEU A 172 -0.69 -12.34 -9.59
C LEU A 172 -1.44 -11.34 -10.47
N GLN A 173 -2.49 -10.71 -9.94
CA GLN A 173 -3.26 -9.70 -10.68
C GLN A 173 -2.41 -8.47 -11.00
N LEU A 174 -1.62 -7.98 -10.05
CA LEU A 174 -0.71 -6.86 -10.24
C LEU A 174 0.32 -7.16 -11.34
N ALA A 175 0.87 -8.37 -11.37
CA ALA A 175 1.78 -8.79 -12.44
C ALA A 175 1.15 -8.71 -13.84
N LEU A 176 -0.14 -9.06 -13.98
CA LEU A 176 -0.86 -8.90 -15.25
C LEU A 176 -1.05 -7.42 -15.63
N VAL A 177 -1.36 -6.56 -14.66
CA VAL A 177 -1.45 -5.11 -14.88
C VAL A 177 -0.11 -4.56 -15.35
N GLN A 178 1.00 -5.00 -14.78
CA GLN A 178 2.34 -4.60 -15.23
C GLN A 178 2.59 -4.97 -16.69
N VAL A 179 2.18 -6.16 -17.12
CA VAL A 179 2.30 -6.56 -18.54
C VAL A 179 1.50 -5.62 -19.44
N VAL A 180 0.31 -5.18 -19.00
CA VAL A 180 -0.54 -4.25 -19.77
C VAL A 180 0.02 -2.84 -19.79
N LEU A 181 0.58 -2.34 -18.68
CA LEU A 181 1.14 -1.00 -18.59
C LEU A 181 2.51 -0.93 -19.30
N PHE A 182 3.46 -1.80 -18.94
CA PHE A 182 4.79 -1.78 -19.52
C PHE A 182 4.88 -2.39 -20.91
N GLY A 183 4.11 -3.44 -21.22
CA GLY A 183 4.27 -4.20 -22.47
C GLY A 183 4.21 -3.35 -23.74
N PRO A 184 3.15 -2.55 -23.94
CA PRO A 184 3.02 -1.68 -25.12
C PRO A 184 4.13 -0.62 -25.20
N VAL A 185 4.47 0.03 -24.09
CA VAL A 185 5.49 1.08 -24.07
C VAL A 185 6.88 0.50 -24.30
N ALA A 186 7.23 -0.60 -23.63
CA ALA A 186 8.50 -1.29 -23.83
C ALA A 186 8.64 -1.79 -25.27
N TYR A 187 7.55 -2.28 -25.89
CA TYR A 187 7.53 -2.65 -27.29
C TYR A 187 7.83 -1.46 -28.22
N LEU A 188 7.23 -0.29 -27.99
CA LEU A 188 7.50 0.91 -28.80
C LEU A 188 8.97 1.34 -28.70
N TYR A 189 9.56 1.33 -27.52
CA TYR A 189 10.98 1.68 -27.34
C TYR A 189 11.90 0.67 -28.04
N SER A 190 11.57 -0.61 -27.94
CA SER A 190 12.28 -1.67 -28.66
C SER A 190 12.15 -1.51 -30.19
N PHE A 191 10.95 -1.21 -30.68
CA PHE A 191 10.65 -1.07 -32.11
C PHE A 191 11.37 0.14 -32.73
N PHE A 192 11.34 1.29 -32.06
CA PHE A 192 12.03 2.51 -32.49
C PHE A 192 13.51 2.55 -32.10
N ARG A 193 14.05 1.49 -31.46
CA ARG A 193 15.43 1.40 -30.98
C ARG A 193 15.84 2.55 -30.05
N VAL A 194 14.89 3.08 -29.29
CA VAL A 194 15.16 4.09 -28.26
C VAL A 194 15.62 3.34 -27.01
N PRO A 195 16.73 3.75 -26.36
CA PRO A 195 17.22 3.04 -25.20
C PRO A 195 16.23 3.15 -24.03
N PHE A 196 16.08 2.07 -23.25
CA PHE A 196 15.27 2.08 -22.02
C PHE A 196 15.84 3.01 -20.93
N THR A 197 17.07 3.50 -21.11
CA THR A 197 17.68 4.54 -20.26
C THR A 197 17.24 5.95 -20.64
N HIS A 198 16.46 6.11 -21.71
CA HIS A 198 15.97 7.42 -22.13
C HIS A 198 15.04 8.02 -21.08
N TRP A 199 15.22 9.31 -20.78
CA TRP A 199 14.54 9.99 -19.67
C TRP A 199 13.01 9.85 -19.68
N THR A 200 12.38 9.83 -20.87
CA THR A 200 10.93 9.63 -21.00
C THR A 200 10.48 8.22 -20.61
N PHE A 201 11.31 7.18 -20.83
CA PHE A 201 11.00 5.81 -20.39
C PHE A 201 11.12 5.70 -18.88
N LEU A 202 12.20 6.26 -18.32
CA LEU A 202 12.42 6.29 -16.88
C LEU A 202 11.29 7.06 -16.17
N PHE A 203 10.89 8.20 -16.71
CA PHE A 203 9.79 8.98 -16.17
C PHE A 203 8.44 8.25 -16.30
N TYR A 204 8.18 7.59 -17.44
CA TYR A 204 7.00 6.74 -17.59
C TYR A 204 6.98 5.61 -16.54
N SER A 205 8.09 4.91 -16.34
CA SER A 205 8.20 3.86 -15.31
C SER A 205 7.95 4.39 -13.89
N SER A 206 8.33 5.65 -13.64
CA SER A 206 8.07 6.34 -12.38
C SER A 206 6.58 6.64 -12.18
N ILE A 207 5.87 7.03 -13.24
CA ILE A 207 4.41 7.21 -13.21
C ILE A 207 3.72 5.88 -12.95
N VAL A 208 4.15 4.80 -13.61
CA VAL A 208 3.57 3.46 -13.41
C VAL A 208 3.69 3.03 -11.95
N ALA A 209 4.83 3.28 -11.30
CA ALA A 209 5.01 2.98 -9.87
C ALA A 209 4.00 3.72 -8.96
N VAL A 210 3.60 4.95 -9.31
CA VAL A 210 2.57 5.69 -8.57
C VAL A 210 1.17 5.16 -8.90
N VAL A 211 0.91 4.76 -10.15
CA VAL A 211 -0.33 4.08 -10.53
C VAL A 211 -0.50 2.78 -9.75
N ASP A 212 0.56 1.99 -9.61
CA ASP A 212 0.57 0.77 -8.82
C ASP A 212 0.22 1.05 -7.36
N LEU A 213 0.74 2.14 -6.78
CA LEU A 213 0.40 2.57 -5.43
C LEU A 213 -1.11 2.83 -5.29
N SER A 214 -1.71 3.54 -6.26
CA SER A 214 -3.16 3.79 -6.27
C SER A 214 -3.98 2.50 -6.42
N ILE A 215 -3.58 1.61 -7.31
CA ILE A 215 -4.22 0.29 -7.47
C ILE A 215 -4.10 -0.52 -6.18
N THR A 216 -2.92 -0.50 -5.55
CA THR A 216 -2.67 -1.15 -4.26
C THR A 216 -3.60 -0.59 -3.20
N ALA A 217 -3.74 0.73 -3.10
CA ALA A 217 -4.61 1.37 -2.11
C ALA A 217 -6.08 0.95 -2.28
N ASN A 218 -6.59 0.97 -3.52
CA ASN A 218 -7.95 0.51 -3.85
C ASN A 218 -8.15 -0.97 -3.49
N TYR A 219 -7.21 -1.82 -3.92
CA TYR A 219 -7.30 -3.25 -3.69
C TYR A 219 -7.24 -3.59 -2.20
N LEU A 220 -6.32 -2.96 -1.45
CA LEU A 220 -6.21 -3.13 0.00
C LEU A 220 -7.44 -2.61 0.75
N ALA A 221 -8.08 -1.54 0.28
CA ALA A 221 -9.35 -1.07 0.83
C ALA A 221 -10.47 -2.08 0.64
N GLN A 222 -10.53 -2.74 -0.52
CA GLN A 222 -11.48 -3.81 -0.80
C GLN A 222 -11.20 -5.05 0.06
N ILE A 223 -9.94 -5.47 0.23
CA ILE A 223 -9.58 -6.56 1.18
C ILE A 223 -10.00 -6.20 2.59
N ALA A 224 -9.71 -4.98 3.05
CA ALA A 224 -10.06 -4.55 4.40
C ALA A 224 -11.58 -4.55 4.65
N TYR A 225 -12.38 -4.43 3.59
CA TYR A 225 -13.83 -4.56 3.64
C TYR A 225 -14.30 -6.01 3.63
N GLU A 226 -13.77 -6.84 2.73
CA GLU A 226 -14.21 -8.21 2.51
C GLU A 226 -13.73 -9.17 3.62
N CYS A 227 -12.49 -8.98 4.11
CA CYS A 227 -11.81 -9.96 4.96
C CYS A 227 -11.75 -9.58 6.44
N ILE A 228 -11.88 -8.28 6.78
CA ILE A 228 -11.72 -7.81 8.17
C ILE A 228 -13.09 -7.38 8.69
N PRO A 229 -13.72 -8.17 9.59
CA PRO A 229 -15.01 -7.83 10.14
C PRO A 229 -14.96 -6.47 10.80
N GLY A 230 -16.05 -5.73 10.70
CA GLY A 230 -16.22 -4.51 11.46
C GLY A 230 -16.25 -4.78 12.94
N ASN A 231 -15.68 -3.85 13.71
CA ASN A 231 -16.07 -3.74 15.11
C ASN A 231 -17.60 -3.53 15.15
N ASN A 232 -18.28 -3.90 16.23
CA ASN A 232 -19.75 -3.86 16.36
C ASN A 232 -20.43 -2.51 15.99
N GLU A 233 -19.68 -1.44 15.74
CA GLU A 233 -20.14 -0.17 15.17
C GLU A 233 -20.40 -0.20 13.65
N GLU A 234 -19.80 -1.12 12.89
CA GLU A 234 -19.98 -1.24 11.42
C GLU A 234 -21.31 -1.93 11.05
N TYR A 235 -21.99 -2.54 12.05
CA TYR A 235 -23.36 -3.06 11.94
C TYR A 235 -24.42 -2.21 12.65
N ASP A 236 -24.02 -1.29 13.55
CA ASP A 236 -24.96 -0.65 14.48
C ASP A 236 -25.00 0.89 14.42
N ASN A 237 -24.29 1.53 13.47
CA ASN A 237 -24.51 2.95 13.19
C ASN A 237 -24.34 3.28 11.71
N ASN A 238 -25.49 3.28 11.03
CA ASN A 238 -25.80 4.14 9.91
C ASN A 238 -24.89 4.04 8.67
N TYR A 239 -25.39 3.27 7.71
CA TYR A 239 -25.24 3.53 6.28
C TYR A 239 -25.76 4.93 5.85
N ASP A 240 -26.30 5.74 6.80
CA ASP A 240 -26.87 7.08 6.64
C ASP A 240 -26.50 8.05 7.79
N ALA A 241 -25.24 8.13 8.22
CA ALA A 241 -24.81 9.09 9.26
C ALA A 241 -24.09 10.27 8.60
N PRO A 242 -24.74 11.44 8.44
CA PRO A 242 -24.16 12.65 7.87
C PRO A 242 -23.17 13.34 8.85
N ILE A 243 -22.32 12.58 9.54
CA ILE A 243 -21.34 13.12 10.50
C ILE A 243 -20.25 13.88 9.73
N ASP A 244 -19.84 13.40 8.55
CA ASP A 244 -18.88 14.12 7.70
C ASP A 244 -19.49 15.41 7.11
N LEU A 245 -20.81 15.51 6.92
CA LEU A 245 -21.45 16.73 6.42
C LEU A 245 -21.55 17.83 7.48
N ILE A 246 -21.68 17.48 8.76
CA ILE A 246 -21.77 18.46 9.85
C ILE A 246 -20.38 19.03 10.16
N ASP A 247 -19.35 18.18 10.20
CA ASP A 247 -17.97 18.64 10.42
C ASP A 247 -17.43 19.39 9.19
N GLU A 248 -17.73 18.94 7.96
CA GLU A 248 -17.35 19.66 6.73
C GLU A 248 -18.15 20.96 6.54
N ALA A 249 -19.42 21.02 6.96
CA ALA A 249 -20.18 22.27 7.01
C ALA A 249 -19.69 23.21 8.12
N ALA A 250 -19.26 22.69 9.27
CA ALA A 250 -18.68 23.48 10.35
C ALA A 250 -17.31 24.06 9.97
N GLU A 251 -16.48 23.33 9.22
CA GLU A 251 -15.23 23.84 8.66
C GLU A 251 -15.49 24.92 7.60
N ARG A 252 -16.45 24.73 6.70
CA ARG A 252 -16.85 25.74 5.69
C ARG A 252 -17.51 26.98 6.31
N MET A 253 -18.26 26.85 7.40
CA MET A 253 -18.83 28.00 8.11
C MET A 253 -17.80 28.76 8.95
N ASN A 254 -16.72 28.11 9.36
CA ASN A 254 -15.62 28.74 10.10
C ASN A 254 -14.52 29.37 9.21
N GLY A 255 -14.74 29.41 7.88
CA GLY A 255 -13.90 30.18 6.96
C GLY A 255 -12.44 29.74 6.88
N LYS A 256 -12.17 28.44 6.96
CA LYS A 256 -10.86 27.85 6.64
C LYS A 256 -10.91 27.03 5.36
#